data_AF-A0A6L9QGR2-F1
#
_entry.id   AF-A0A6L9QGR2-F1
#
_cell.length_a   1.000
_cell.length_b   1.000
_cell.length_c   1.000
_cell.angle_alpha   90.00
_cell.angle_beta   90.00
_cell.angle_gamma   90.00
#
_symmetry.space_group_name_H-M   'P 1'
#
loop_
_entity.id
_entity.type
_entity.pdbx_description
1 polymer ?
#
loop_
_entity_poly.entity_id
_entity_poly.type
_entity_poly.pdbx_seq_one_letter_code
_entity_poly.pdbx_strand_id
1 'polypeptide(L)'
;MPFPYRVGRTRGGAGPRAKHDPNSVAGLARGRPPNPGRYGGFHHRCERRVRVSERLQPGDVAPGFELPDADGAAVSLASLRGRRVILYFYPAAMTPGCTKESVDFEGSLAELDAAGVTVVGISPDKPAKLAKFREKEGLTFPLLSDPDAEVLKAYGAYGEKKLYGKVVVGVIRSTFVIDAEGKVEKAYYNVKATGHVERLRRDLGV
;
A
#
# COMPACT_ATOMS: atom_id res chain seq x y z
N MET A 1 -5.96 -38.04 34.57
CA MET A 1 -5.18 -38.17 35.82
C MET A 1 -4.50 -36.82 36.11
N PRO A 2 -4.70 -36.22 37.29
CA PRO A 2 -4.26 -34.85 37.63
C PRO A 2 -2.98 -34.81 38.48
N PHE A 3 -2.52 -33.59 38.81
CA PHE A 3 -1.45 -33.15 39.75
C PHE A 3 -0.11 -32.66 39.12
N PRO A 4 0.64 -31.72 39.75
CA PRO A 4 0.27 -30.30 39.99
C PRO A 4 1.47 -29.32 39.82
N TYR A 5 1.15 -28.02 39.96
CA TYR A 5 2.04 -26.87 40.10
C TYR A 5 3.19 -27.04 41.13
N ARG A 6 4.34 -26.41 40.87
CA ARG A 6 5.34 -26.05 41.91
C ARG A 6 5.75 -24.58 41.79
N VAL A 7 5.37 -23.82 42.81
CA VAL A 7 5.81 -22.45 43.10
C VAL A 7 7.16 -22.50 43.83
N GLY A 8 8.13 -21.68 43.41
CA GLY A 8 9.36 -21.39 44.14
C GLY A 8 9.54 -19.88 44.28
N ARG A 9 9.71 -19.40 45.51
CA ARG A 9 9.78 -17.98 45.90
C ARG A 9 11.10 -17.73 46.65
N THR A 10 11.63 -16.50 46.53
CA THR A 10 12.62 -15.79 47.40
C THR A 10 14.11 -16.11 47.14
N ARG A 11 15.10 -15.20 47.25
CA ARG A 11 15.24 -13.76 47.59
C ARG A 11 16.71 -13.34 47.33
N GLY A 12 16.98 -12.04 47.15
CA GLY A 12 18.30 -11.39 47.41
C GLY A 12 19.11 -11.08 46.14
N GLY A 13 19.69 -9.90 45.92
CA GLY A 13 19.87 -8.72 46.76
C GLY A 13 20.33 -7.54 45.88
N ALA A 14 19.92 -6.33 46.24
CA ALA A 14 20.24 -5.09 45.55
C ALA A 14 21.35 -4.34 46.31
N GLY A 15 22.45 -4.02 45.62
CA GLY A 15 23.54 -3.15 46.08
C GLY A 15 23.43 -1.70 45.58
N PRO A 16 24.22 -0.76 46.11
CA PRO A 16 23.70 0.54 46.53
C PRO A 16 23.96 1.73 45.58
N ARG A 17 23.15 2.77 45.81
CA ARG A 17 23.21 4.13 45.25
C ARG A 17 24.50 4.87 45.65
N ALA A 18 25.10 5.58 44.69
CA ALA A 18 26.04 6.67 44.95
C ALA A 18 25.34 8.03 44.67
N LYS A 19 25.59 9.02 45.53
CA LYS A 19 25.13 10.42 45.43
C LYS A 19 26.35 11.37 45.52
N HIS A 20 26.18 12.57 44.95
CA HIS A 20 26.93 13.83 45.08
C HIS A 20 28.32 13.92 44.39
N ASP A 21 28.76 15.05 43.81
CA ASP A 21 28.40 16.46 44.08
C ASP A 21 28.67 17.37 42.84
N PRO A 22 27.97 18.52 42.67
CA PRO A 22 28.18 19.50 41.60
C PRO A 22 28.83 20.78 42.14
N ASN A 23 30.11 21.03 41.84
CA ASN A 23 30.69 22.37 41.65
C ASN A 23 32.21 22.29 41.49
N SER A 24 32.71 22.67 40.31
CA SER A 24 34.03 23.28 40.21
C SER A 24 34.05 24.24 39.02
N VAL A 25 34.18 25.51 39.36
CA VAL A 25 34.30 26.68 38.49
C VAL A 25 35.79 26.99 38.28
N ALA A 26 36.16 27.36 37.05
CA ALA A 26 37.00 28.52 36.70
C ALA A 26 37.80 28.29 35.40
N GLY A 27 37.86 29.31 34.54
CA GLY A 27 38.88 29.41 33.49
C GLY A 27 38.48 30.22 32.25
N LEU A 28 38.41 31.54 32.37
CA LEU A 28 38.33 32.47 31.23
C LEU A 28 39.59 32.38 30.35
N ALA A 29 39.42 32.36 29.03
CA ALA A 29 40.41 32.90 28.09
C ALA A 29 39.74 33.43 26.80
N ARG A 30 40.15 34.64 26.41
CA ARG A 30 39.66 35.44 25.30
C ARG A 30 40.25 34.95 23.97
N GLY A 31 39.41 34.82 22.94
CA GLY A 31 39.84 34.54 21.56
C GLY A 31 38.95 35.27 20.55
N ARG A 32 39.59 36.10 19.70
CA ARG A 32 39.00 36.92 18.63
C ARG A 32 38.37 36.03 17.54
N PRO A 33 37.20 36.35 16.95
CA PRO A 33 36.65 35.55 15.85
C PRO A 33 37.44 35.78 14.55
N PRO A 34 37.83 34.73 13.81
CA PRO A 34 38.33 34.88 12.44
C PRO A 34 37.20 35.05 11.43
N ASN A 35 37.50 35.84 10.41
CA ASN A 35 36.69 36.22 9.24
C ASN A 35 36.36 35.00 8.35
N PRO A 36 35.10 34.73 7.96
CA PRO A 36 34.77 33.61 7.09
C PRO A 36 34.96 33.99 5.62
N GLY A 37 36.20 33.98 5.16
CA GLY A 37 36.53 33.93 3.74
C GLY A 37 36.93 32.51 3.33
N ARG A 38 36.20 31.94 2.37
CA ARG A 38 36.54 30.74 1.58
C ARG A 38 36.47 29.36 2.25
N TYR A 39 35.33 28.69 2.06
CA TYR A 39 35.24 27.25 1.79
C TYR A 39 34.16 27.10 0.69
N GLY A 40 34.42 26.56 -0.50
CA GLY A 40 35.10 25.29 -0.75
C GLY A 40 34.06 24.19 -0.62
N GLY A 41 33.62 23.63 -1.75
CA GLY A 41 32.41 22.82 -1.86
C GLY A 41 32.37 21.60 -0.94
N PHE A 42 31.18 21.35 -0.39
CA PHE A 42 30.82 20.05 0.16
C PHE A 42 29.44 19.68 -0.33
N HIS A 43 29.40 18.50 -0.95
CA HIS A 43 28.26 17.75 -1.45
C HIS A 43 26.97 18.02 -0.65
N HIS A 44 26.03 18.71 -1.28
CA HIS A 44 24.63 18.60 -0.87
C HIS A 44 24.21 17.15 -1.07
N ARG A 45 24.27 16.37 0.03
CA ARG A 45 23.39 15.22 0.20
C ARG A 45 21.98 15.80 0.17
N CYS A 46 21.37 15.75 -1.01
CA CYS A 46 19.96 16.04 -1.18
C CYS A 46 19.21 14.95 -0.41
N GLU A 47 18.95 15.23 0.87
CA GLU A 47 17.91 14.55 1.62
C GLU A 47 16.63 14.76 0.82
N ARG A 48 16.20 13.70 0.14
CA ARG A 48 14.93 13.66 -0.57
C ARG A 48 13.85 13.94 0.45
N ARG A 49 13.44 15.21 0.49
CA ARG A 49 12.20 15.66 1.08
C ARG A 49 11.09 14.91 0.35
N VAL A 50 10.59 13.83 0.95
CA VAL A 50 9.41 13.12 0.47
C VAL A 50 8.27 14.14 0.50
N ARG A 51 7.93 14.67 -0.68
CA ARG A 51 6.77 15.52 -0.84
C ARG A 51 5.55 14.61 -0.77
N VAL A 52 4.60 14.98 0.08
CA VAL A 52 3.26 14.40 0.14
C VAL A 52 2.57 14.65 -1.21
N SER A 53 2.76 13.69 -2.13
CA SER A 53 1.99 13.47 -3.36
C SER A 53 2.49 12.16 -4.02
N GLU A 54 2.42 11.03 -3.31
CA GLU A 54 2.99 9.74 -3.73
C GLU A 54 2.03 8.96 -4.65
N ARG A 55 1.66 9.55 -5.78
CA ARG A 55 1.04 8.76 -6.86
C ARG A 55 2.14 8.07 -7.64
N LEU A 56 2.01 6.77 -7.82
CA LEU A 56 2.88 5.96 -8.65
C LEU A 56 2.80 6.40 -10.11
N GLN A 57 3.95 6.35 -10.78
CA GLN A 57 4.12 6.68 -12.19
C GLN A 57 4.65 5.47 -12.97
N PRO A 58 4.48 5.46 -14.30
CA PRO A 58 5.14 4.47 -15.14
C PRO A 58 6.65 4.39 -14.86
N GLY A 59 7.15 3.17 -14.67
CA GLY A 59 8.55 2.86 -14.34
C GLY A 59 8.83 2.67 -12.85
N ASP A 60 7.95 3.14 -11.97
CA ASP A 60 8.07 2.93 -10.52
C ASP A 60 7.93 1.44 -10.17
N VAL A 61 8.64 1.00 -9.13
CA VAL A 61 8.45 -0.35 -8.59
C VAL A 61 7.10 -0.39 -7.87
N ALA A 62 6.23 -1.32 -8.28
CA ALA A 62 4.93 -1.49 -7.63
C ALA A 62 5.13 -1.96 -6.18
N PRO A 63 4.50 -1.30 -5.18
CA PRO A 63 4.57 -1.73 -3.79
C PRO A 63 4.14 -3.18 -3.62
N GLY A 64 4.96 -3.98 -2.94
CA GLY A 64 4.62 -5.36 -2.61
C GLY A 64 3.43 -5.43 -1.65
N PHE A 65 2.68 -6.52 -1.75
CA PHE A 65 1.61 -6.85 -0.81
C PHE A 65 1.47 -8.36 -0.68
N GLU A 66 0.84 -8.77 0.41
CA GLU A 66 0.28 -10.09 0.64
C GLU A 66 -1.05 -9.89 1.35
N LEU A 67 -2.15 -10.27 0.69
CA LEU A 67 -3.51 -10.06 1.19
C LEU A 67 -4.33 -11.34 1.06
N PRO A 68 -5.28 -11.58 1.98
CA PRO A 68 -6.20 -12.69 1.85
C PRO A 68 -7.20 -12.44 0.72
N ASP A 69 -7.48 -13.47 -0.07
CA ASP A 69 -8.57 -13.49 -1.04
C ASP A 69 -9.94 -13.73 -0.38
N ALA A 70 -10.97 -13.95 -1.19
CA ALA A 70 -12.32 -14.25 -0.74
C ALA A 70 -12.45 -15.53 0.11
N ASP A 71 -11.58 -16.52 -0.11
CA ASP A 71 -11.54 -17.78 0.62
C ASP A 71 -10.54 -17.75 1.81
N GLY A 72 -9.82 -16.64 1.95
CA GLY A 72 -8.80 -16.44 2.99
C GLY A 72 -7.41 -16.94 2.59
N ALA A 73 -7.21 -17.36 1.34
CA ALA A 73 -5.90 -17.74 0.84
C ALA A 73 -5.04 -16.49 0.60
N ALA A 74 -3.77 -16.53 1.00
CA ALA A 74 -2.86 -15.43 0.81
C ALA A 74 -2.44 -15.31 -0.66
N VAL A 75 -2.60 -14.13 -1.24
CA VAL A 75 -2.14 -13.78 -2.59
C VAL A 75 -1.16 -12.62 -2.47
N SER A 76 0.02 -12.78 -3.06
CA SER A 76 1.05 -11.74 -3.07
C SER A 76 1.32 -11.21 -4.47
N LEU A 77 1.82 -9.98 -4.56
CA LEU A 77 2.28 -9.48 -5.86
C LEU A 77 3.43 -10.32 -6.42
N ALA A 78 4.27 -10.89 -5.55
CA ALA A 78 5.39 -11.74 -5.94
C ALA A 78 4.92 -13.04 -6.59
N SER A 79 3.82 -13.66 -6.11
CA SER A 79 3.26 -14.86 -6.71
C SER A 79 2.62 -14.64 -8.09
N LEU A 80 2.42 -13.38 -8.50
CA LEU A 80 1.85 -13.00 -9.80
C LEU A 80 2.91 -12.56 -10.83
N ARG A 81 4.21 -12.66 -10.48
CA ARG A 81 5.33 -12.34 -11.38
C ARG A 81 5.35 -13.24 -12.60
N GLY A 82 5.97 -12.75 -13.69
CA GLY A 82 6.04 -13.47 -14.97
C GLY A 82 4.84 -13.23 -15.88
N ARG A 83 3.81 -12.52 -15.40
CA ARG A 83 2.65 -12.06 -16.19
C ARG A 83 2.41 -10.58 -15.94
N ARG A 84 1.75 -9.90 -16.87
CA ARG A 84 1.22 -8.56 -16.60
C ARG A 84 0.07 -8.67 -15.61
N VAL A 85 -0.04 -7.73 -14.69
CA VAL A 85 -1.12 -7.70 -13.69
C VAL A 85 -1.90 -6.41 -13.83
N ILE A 86 -3.21 -6.52 -14.08
CA ILE A 86 -4.15 -5.42 -13.84
C ILE A 86 -4.58 -5.49 -12.38
N LEU A 87 -4.13 -4.52 -11.60
CA LEU A 87 -4.51 -4.34 -10.20
C LEU A 87 -5.49 -3.19 -10.10
N TYR A 88 -6.75 -3.46 -9.79
CA TYR A 88 -7.76 -2.40 -9.65
C TYR A 88 -8.29 -2.28 -8.21
N PHE A 89 -8.38 -1.05 -7.74
CA PHE A 89 -8.84 -0.69 -6.41
C PHE A 89 -10.25 -0.11 -6.50
N TYR A 90 -11.18 -0.62 -5.71
CA TYR A 90 -12.57 -0.18 -5.73
C TYR A 90 -13.12 0.09 -4.32
N PRO A 91 -14.05 1.06 -4.14
CA PRO A 91 -14.45 1.49 -2.79
C PRO A 91 -15.24 0.49 -1.95
N ALA A 92 -16.12 -0.31 -2.58
CA ALA A 92 -16.99 -1.24 -1.86
C ALA A 92 -17.62 -2.27 -2.81
N ALA A 93 -17.50 -3.54 -2.47
CA ALA A 93 -18.15 -4.66 -3.14
C ALA A 93 -19.68 -4.52 -3.08
N MET A 94 -20.35 -5.08 -4.09
CA MET A 94 -21.81 -5.10 -4.24
C MET A 94 -22.48 -3.71 -4.36
N THR A 95 -21.72 -2.68 -4.77
CA THR A 95 -22.28 -1.37 -5.12
C THR A 95 -22.37 -1.23 -6.65
N PRO A 96 -23.38 -0.52 -7.21
CA PRO A 96 -23.64 -0.56 -8.65
C PRO A 96 -22.43 -0.27 -9.54
N GLY A 97 -21.61 0.72 -9.17
CA GLY A 97 -20.40 1.06 -9.91
C GLY A 97 -19.31 -0.01 -9.81
N CYS A 98 -19.08 -0.59 -8.63
CA CYS A 98 -18.06 -1.64 -8.47
C CYS A 98 -18.51 -2.95 -9.09
N THR A 99 -19.80 -3.31 -8.95
CA THR A 99 -20.40 -4.47 -9.63
C THR A 99 -20.21 -4.36 -11.13
N LYS A 100 -20.54 -3.21 -11.73
CA LYS A 100 -20.35 -3.02 -13.17
C LYS A 100 -18.89 -3.18 -13.59
N GLU A 101 -17.95 -2.54 -12.89
CA GLU A 101 -16.53 -2.66 -13.21
C GLU A 101 -16.03 -4.11 -13.12
N SER A 102 -16.38 -4.84 -12.05
CA SER A 102 -15.97 -6.24 -11.87
C SER A 102 -16.59 -7.16 -12.93
N VAL A 103 -17.86 -6.97 -13.29
CA VAL A 103 -18.52 -7.74 -14.36
C VAL A 103 -17.94 -7.42 -15.73
N ASP A 104 -17.60 -6.16 -16.00
CA ASP A 104 -16.94 -5.77 -17.26
C ASP A 104 -15.55 -6.41 -17.38
N PHE A 105 -14.81 -6.55 -16.27
CA PHE A 105 -13.56 -7.31 -16.21
C PHE A 105 -13.79 -8.80 -16.44
N GLU A 106 -14.77 -9.40 -15.77
CA GLU A 106 -15.13 -10.82 -15.93
C GLU A 106 -15.41 -11.13 -17.41
N GLY A 107 -16.24 -10.31 -18.08
CA GLY A 107 -16.55 -10.47 -19.49
C GLY A 107 -15.37 -10.28 -20.44
N SER A 108 -14.26 -9.70 -19.98
CA SER A 108 -13.03 -9.51 -20.76
C SER A 108 -11.89 -10.46 -20.37
N LEU A 109 -12.10 -11.36 -19.39
CA LEU A 109 -11.03 -12.18 -18.84
C LEU A 109 -10.36 -13.06 -19.87
N ALA A 110 -11.12 -13.69 -20.77
CA ALA A 110 -10.56 -14.59 -21.78
C ALA A 110 -9.55 -13.89 -22.70
N GLU A 111 -9.88 -12.67 -23.13
CA GLU A 111 -9.02 -11.87 -24.01
C GLU A 111 -7.79 -11.34 -23.25
N LEU A 112 -7.97 -10.92 -22.00
CA LEU A 112 -6.87 -10.50 -21.12
C LEU A 112 -5.92 -11.66 -20.80
N ASP A 113 -6.45 -12.84 -20.50
CA ASP A 113 -5.66 -14.03 -20.18
C ASP A 113 -4.85 -14.49 -21.41
N ALA A 114 -5.46 -14.51 -22.60
CA ALA A 114 -4.78 -14.81 -23.86
C ALA A 114 -3.63 -13.82 -24.16
N ALA A 115 -3.76 -12.56 -23.72
CA ALA A 115 -2.71 -11.56 -23.80
C ALA A 115 -1.66 -11.64 -22.67
N GLY A 116 -1.72 -12.66 -21.81
CA GLY A 116 -0.79 -12.84 -20.70
C GLY A 116 -1.06 -11.91 -19.51
N VAL A 117 -2.27 -11.38 -19.37
CA VAL A 117 -2.66 -10.42 -18.33
C VAL A 117 -3.55 -11.09 -17.27
N THR A 118 -3.19 -10.95 -16.00
CA THR A 118 -4.00 -11.39 -14.86
C THR A 118 -4.71 -10.20 -14.22
N VAL A 119 -5.99 -10.35 -13.88
CA VAL A 119 -6.78 -9.30 -13.22
C VAL A 119 -6.91 -9.61 -11.73
N VAL A 120 -6.71 -8.60 -10.88
CA VAL A 120 -6.87 -8.69 -9.42
C VAL A 120 -7.60 -7.45 -8.92
N GLY A 121 -8.66 -7.66 -8.14
CA GLY A 121 -9.41 -6.58 -7.49
C GLY A 121 -9.06 -6.45 -6.00
N ILE A 122 -8.88 -5.24 -5.49
CA ILE A 122 -8.63 -4.97 -4.07
C ILE A 122 -9.64 -3.95 -3.52
N SER A 123 -10.20 -4.23 -2.35
CA SER A 123 -11.04 -3.30 -1.59
C SER A 123 -10.87 -3.47 -0.07
N PRO A 124 -11.35 -2.54 0.76
CA PRO A 124 -11.34 -2.70 2.22
C PRO A 124 -12.42 -3.64 2.76
N ASP A 125 -13.14 -4.36 1.89
CA ASP A 125 -14.16 -5.31 2.31
C ASP A 125 -13.53 -6.59 2.86
N LYS A 126 -14.11 -7.16 3.92
CA LYS A 126 -13.66 -8.42 4.52
C LYS A 126 -13.83 -9.62 3.55
N PRO A 127 -13.04 -10.70 3.67
CA PRO A 127 -13.12 -11.88 2.79
C PRO A 127 -14.55 -12.44 2.63
N ALA A 128 -15.29 -12.55 3.74
CA ALA A 128 -16.68 -13.05 3.72
C ALA A 128 -17.64 -12.20 2.85
N LYS A 129 -17.39 -10.89 2.71
CA LYS A 129 -18.18 -10.04 1.81
C LYS A 129 -17.73 -10.20 0.35
N LEU A 130 -16.44 -10.40 0.13
CA LEU A 130 -15.88 -10.69 -1.19
C LEU A 130 -16.37 -12.04 -1.73
N ALA A 131 -16.43 -13.07 -0.90
CA ALA A 131 -17.00 -14.37 -1.27
C ALA A 131 -18.45 -14.24 -1.75
N LYS A 132 -19.30 -13.52 -1.00
CA LYS A 132 -20.68 -13.23 -1.41
C LYS A 132 -20.76 -12.44 -2.72
N PHE A 133 -19.86 -11.49 -2.92
CA PHE A 133 -19.82 -10.70 -4.15
C PHE A 133 -19.42 -11.56 -5.35
N ARG A 134 -18.38 -12.39 -5.18
CA ARG A 134 -17.93 -13.38 -6.16
C ARG A 134 -19.06 -14.33 -6.57
N GLU A 135 -19.72 -14.95 -5.59
CA GLU A 135 -20.82 -15.89 -5.82
C GLU A 135 -22.02 -15.23 -6.52
N LYS A 136 -22.38 -14.01 -6.08
CA LYS A 136 -23.56 -13.31 -6.61
C LYS A 136 -23.38 -12.90 -8.08
N GLU A 137 -22.20 -12.41 -8.43
CA GLU A 137 -21.94 -11.85 -9.76
C GLU A 137 -21.16 -12.80 -10.68
N GLY A 138 -20.84 -14.02 -10.20
CA GLY A 138 -20.14 -15.05 -10.99
C GLY A 138 -18.69 -14.70 -11.31
N LEU A 139 -17.99 -14.00 -10.41
CA LEU A 139 -16.61 -13.56 -10.66
C LEU A 139 -15.63 -14.74 -10.48
N THR A 140 -14.68 -14.88 -11.39
CA THR A 140 -13.70 -15.99 -11.36
C THR A 140 -12.28 -15.54 -11.05
N PHE A 141 -12.00 -14.24 -11.14
CA PHE A 141 -10.70 -13.66 -10.80
C PHE A 141 -10.56 -13.34 -9.30
N PRO A 142 -9.31 -13.24 -8.77
CA PRO A 142 -9.07 -12.97 -7.36
C PRO A 142 -9.59 -11.59 -6.90
N LEU A 143 -10.29 -11.60 -5.76
CA LEU A 143 -10.69 -10.41 -5.01
C LEU A 143 -10.01 -10.44 -3.64
N LEU A 144 -9.19 -9.43 -3.35
CA LEU A 144 -8.38 -9.36 -2.13
C LEU A 144 -8.94 -8.34 -1.14
N SER A 145 -8.83 -8.69 0.14
CA SER A 145 -9.30 -7.89 1.26
C SER A 145 -8.15 -7.11 1.90
N ASP A 146 -8.26 -5.77 1.90
CA ASP A 146 -7.33 -4.85 2.57
C ASP A 146 -8.07 -3.99 3.62
N PRO A 147 -8.54 -4.57 4.74
CA PRO A 147 -9.42 -3.90 5.70
C PRO A 147 -8.77 -2.67 6.35
N ASP A 148 -7.45 -2.65 6.49
CA ASP A 148 -6.68 -1.54 7.08
C ASP A 148 -6.27 -0.49 6.03
N ALA A 149 -6.58 -0.75 4.76
CA ALA A 149 -6.27 0.08 3.60
C ALA A 149 -4.76 0.38 3.46
N GLU A 150 -3.88 -0.52 3.90
CA GLU A 150 -2.43 -0.31 3.86
C GLU A 150 -1.92 -0.36 2.42
N VAL A 151 -2.36 -1.36 1.65
CA VAL A 151 -2.02 -1.50 0.24
C VAL A 151 -2.69 -0.39 -0.56
N LEU A 152 -3.95 -0.07 -0.27
CA LEU A 152 -4.62 1.08 -0.90
C LEU A 152 -3.85 2.39 -0.71
N LYS A 153 -3.30 2.65 0.50
CA LYS A 153 -2.47 3.84 0.76
C LYS A 153 -1.15 3.77 0.01
N ALA A 154 -0.47 2.62 0.02
CA ALA A 154 0.82 2.44 -0.67
C ALA A 154 0.73 2.70 -2.19
N TYR A 155 -0.42 2.42 -2.79
CA TYR A 155 -0.68 2.69 -4.21
C TYR A 155 -1.23 4.11 -4.48
N GLY A 156 -1.48 4.91 -3.45
CA GLY A 156 -2.15 6.21 -3.58
C GLY A 156 -3.63 6.12 -3.97
N ALA A 157 -4.24 4.95 -3.76
CA ALA A 157 -5.66 4.66 -4.01
C ALA A 157 -6.55 4.92 -2.78
N TYR A 158 -6.01 5.52 -1.72
CA TYR A 158 -6.74 6.00 -0.54
C TYR A 158 -6.32 7.44 -0.23
N GLY A 159 -7.29 8.32 0.01
CA GLY A 159 -6.98 9.70 0.37
C GLY A 159 -8.18 10.62 0.26
N GLU A 160 -7.92 11.93 0.27
CA GLU A 160 -8.95 12.94 0.10
C GLU A 160 -9.53 12.93 -1.31
N LYS A 161 -10.87 12.88 -1.40
CA LYS A 161 -11.64 13.07 -2.63
C LYS A 161 -12.74 14.10 -2.41
N LYS A 162 -13.02 14.89 -3.45
CA LYS A 162 -14.16 15.82 -3.45
C LYS A 162 -15.41 15.10 -3.93
N LEU A 163 -16.42 15.02 -3.08
CA LEU A 163 -17.73 14.48 -3.41
C LEU A 163 -18.78 15.57 -3.14
N TYR A 164 -19.44 16.04 -4.20
CA TYR A 164 -20.46 17.10 -4.11
C TYR A 164 -19.99 18.35 -3.32
N GLY A 165 -18.77 18.81 -3.58
CA GLY A 165 -18.18 19.98 -2.90
C GLY A 165 -17.67 19.71 -1.47
N LYS A 166 -17.92 18.52 -0.91
CA LYS A 166 -17.37 18.10 0.40
C LYS A 166 -16.09 17.30 0.21
N VAL A 167 -15.08 17.56 1.04
CA VAL A 167 -13.87 16.74 1.11
C VAL A 167 -14.16 15.54 1.99
N VAL A 168 -13.98 14.34 1.45
CA VAL A 168 -14.16 13.06 2.15
C VAL A 168 -12.89 12.25 1.98
N VAL A 169 -12.42 11.61 3.05
CA VAL A 169 -11.29 10.68 2.98
C VAL A 169 -11.82 9.28 2.70
N GLY A 170 -11.22 8.58 1.75
CA GLY A 170 -11.53 7.17 1.50
C GLY A 170 -10.90 6.63 0.22
N VAL A 171 -11.41 5.48 -0.21
CA VAL A 171 -10.93 4.81 -1.43
C VAL A 171 -11.19 5.67 -2.67
N ILE A 172 -10.16 5.81 -3.49
CA ILE A 172 -10.15 6.42 -4.81
C ILE A 172 -10.09 5.28 -5.82
N ARG A 173 -11.16 5.10 -6.62
CA ARG A 173 -11.17 4.05 -7.66
C ARG A 173 -9.98 4.27 -8.60
N SER A 174 -9.10 3.28 -8.68
CA SER A 174 -7.82 3.39 -9.37
C SER A 174 -7.46 2.06 -10.00
N THR A 175 -6.66 2.06 -11.05
CA THR A 175 -6.21 0.85 -11.73
C THR A 175 -4.75 0.99 -12.13
N PHE A 176 -3.98 -0.07 -11.94
CA PHE A 176 -2.58 -0.14 -12.27
C PHE A 176 -2.35 -1.31 -13.20
N VAL A 177 -1.51 -1.11 -14.20
CA VAL A 177 -0.96 -2.19 -15.01
C VAL A 177 0.47 -2.35 -14.55
N ILE A 178 0.81 -3.54 -14.08
CA ILE A 178 2.13 -3.90 -13.57
C ILE A 178 2.73 -4.90 -14.56
N ASP A 179 3.98 -4.71 -14.97
CA ASP A 179 4.69 -5.64 -15.85
C ASP A 179 5.10 -6.94 -15.12
N ALA A 180 5.67 -7.87 -15.89
CA ALA A 180 6.09 -9.18 -15.39
C ALA A 180 7.20 -9.09 -14.32
N GLU A 181 8.01 -8.04 -14.35
CA GLU A 181 9.11 -7.76 -13.43
C GLU A 181 8.65 -7.00 -12.17
N GLY A 182 7.48 -6.36 -12.22
CA GLY A 182 6.89 -5.63 -11.11
C GLY A 182 6.99 -4.14 -11.11
N LYS A 183 7.20 -3.54 -12.27
CA LYS A 183 7.13 -2.10 -12.42
C LYS A 183 5.74 -1.71 -12.90
N VAL A 184 5.31 -0.52 -12.52
CA VAL A 184 4.08 0.06 -13.02
C VAL A 184 4.30 0.43 -14.49
N GLU A 185 3.55 -0.18 -15.41
CA GLU A 185 3.48 0.26 -16.81
C GLU A 185 2.53 1.44 -16.95
N LYS A 186 1.37 1.38 -16.26
CA LYS A 186 0.32 2.42 -16.31
C LYS A 186 -0.34 2.58 -14.96
N ALA A 187 -0.66 3.83 -14.60
CA ALA A 187 -1.39 4.18 -13.38
C ALA A 187 -2.58 5.09 -13.73
N TYR A 188 -3.79 4.64 -13.39
CA TYR A 188 -5.03 5.37 -13.59
C TYR A 188 -5.66 5.67 -12.23
N TYR A 189 -5.86 6.95 -11.94
CA TYR A 189 -6.46 7.41 -10.68
C TYR A 189 -7.81 8.04 -10.94
N ASN A 190 -8.71 7.95 -9.95
CA ASN A 190 -10.04 8.56 -9.99
C ASN A 190 -10.84 8.15 -11.24
N VAL A 191 -10.80 6.86 -11.56
CA VAL A 191 -11.47 6.31 -12.74
C VAL A 191 -12.98 6.20 -12.50
N LYS A 192 -13.75 6.34 -13.57
CA LYS A 192 -15.20 6.04 -13.57
C LYS A 192 -15.36 4.58 -13.95
N ALA A 193 -16.22 3.83 -13.26
CA ALA A 193 -16.44 2.42 -13.58
C ALA A 193 -16.90 2.17 -15.03
N THR A 194 -17.90 2.95 -15.48
CA THR A 194 -18.48 2.78 -16.81
C THR A 194 -17.47 3.09 -17.92
N GLY A 195 -17.25 2.11 -18.80
CA GLY A 195 -16.38 2.24 -19.99
C GLY A 195 -14.88 2.17 -19.68
N HIS A 196 -14.50 1.93 -18.41
CA HIS A 196 -13.08 1.88 -18.03
C HIS A 196 -12.38 0.63 -18.55
N VAL A 197 -13.01 -0.55 -18.43
CA VAL A 197 -12.39 -1.81 -18.88
C VAL A 197 -12.15 -1.78 -20.40
N GLU A 198 -13.13 -1.34 -21.19
CA GLU A 198 -12.98 -1.17 -22.63
C GLU A 198 -11.84 -0.22 -23.00
N ARG A 199 -11.76 0.94 -22.32
CA ARG A 199 -10.66 1.89 -22.51
C ARG A 199 -9.31 1.25 -22.16
N LEU A 200 -9.23 0.57 -21.02
CA LEU A 200 -8.01 -0.07 -20.54
C LEU A 200 -7.50 -1.10 -21.54
N ARG A 201 -8.39 -1.93 -22.07
CA ARG A 201 -8.08 -2.93 -23.10
C ARG A 201 -7.52 -2.29 -24.37
N ARG A 202 -8.19 -1.27 -24.90
CA ARG A 202 -7.69 -0.50 -26.05
C ARG A 202 -6.30 0.09 -25.77
N ASP A 203 -6.10 0.63 -24.58
CA ASP A 203 -4.81 1.20 -24.19
C ASP A 203 -3.72 0.10 -24.11
N LEU A 204 -4.08 -1.15 -23.80
CA LEU A 204 -3.18 -2.31 -23.78
C LEU A 204 -3.00 -2.99 -25.15
N GLY A 205 -3.82 -2.64 -26.15
CA GLY A 205 -3.79 -3.27 -27.47
C GLY A 205 -4.41 -4.67 -27.51
N VAL A 206 -5.42 -4.90 -26.66
CA VAL A 206 -6.18 -6.16 -26.50
C VAL A 206 -7.68 -5.93 -26.60
#